data_AF-A0A5C5XZE5-F1
#
_entry.id   AF-A0A5C5XZE5-F1
#
_cell.length_a   1.000
_cell.length_b   1.000
_cell.length_c   1.000
_cell.angle_alpha   90.00
_cell.angle_beta   90.00
_cell.angle_gamma   90.00
#
_symmetry.space_group_name_H-M   'P 1'
#
loop_
_entity.id
_entity.type
_entity.pdbx_description
1 polymer ?
#
loop_
_entity_poly.entity_id
_entity_poly.type
_entity_poly.pdbx_seq_one_letter_code
_entity_poly.pdbx_strand_id
1 'polypeptide(L)'
;MRLMDITNLELEDNLFSLIWCSHVLEHIEDDRLAMSELFRVSRPRGLTLVMVPIYGEKTFEDPRVTTPADRLKHFKQEDHVRLFGLDIANRLRDTGFEVEVLSVDGMPEEETLRYGLAYPSTKEIFMCTKS
;
A
#
# COMPACT_ATOMS: atom_id res chain seq x y z
N MET A 1 -11.37 17.60 9.07
CA MET A 1 -10.77 16.25 9.16
C MET A 1 -11.92 15.27 9.26
N ARG A 2 -12.00 14.27 8.38
CA ARG A 2 -12.95 13.16 8.48
C ARG A 2 -12.19 11.93 8.95
N LEU A 3 -12.79 11.13 9.83
CA LEU A 3 -12.25 9.84 10.27
C LEU A 3 -13.07 8.76 9.58
N MET A 4 -12.43 7.86 8.85
CA MET A 4 -13.07 6.79 8.08
C MET A 4 -12.22 5.53 8.13
N ASP A 5 -12.87 4.39 7.92
CA ASP A 5 -12.21 3.10 7.68
C ASP A 5 -11.90 2.98 6.18
N ILE A 6 -10.66 2.66 5.82
CA ILE A 6 -10.27 2.50 4.41
C ILE A 6 -10.96 1.31 3.73
N THR A 7 -11.49 0.36 4.51
CA THR A 7 -12.30 -0.75 4.00
C THR A 7 -13.78 -0.39 3.80
N ASN A 8 -14.20 0.82 4.22
CA ASN A 8 -15.55 1.33 4.07
C ASN A 8 -15.55 2.87 4.05
N LEU A 9 -15.10 3.45 2.94
CA LEU A 9 -15.01 4.89 2.75
C LEU A 9 -16.41 5.46 2.47
N GLU A 10 -16.89 6.36 3.34
CA GLU A 10 -18.13 7.13 3.15
C GLU A 10 -17.94 8.27 2.14
N LEU A 11 -17.48 7.90 0.95
CA LEU A 11 -17.11 8.78 -0.16
C LEU A 11 -17.75 8.26 -1.43
N GLU A 12 -18.06 9.16 -2.36
CA GLU A 12 -18.64 8.80 -3.65
C GLU A 12 -17.61 8.11 -4.56
N ASP A 13 -18.11 7.30 -5.48
CA ASP A 13 -17.30 6.69 -6.54
C ASP A 13 -16.65 7.76 -7.40
N ASN A 14 -15.45 7.47 -7.90
CA ASN A 14 -14.72 8.32 -8.86
C ASN A 14 -14.50 9.77 -8.40
N LEU A 15 -14.36 9.99 -7.09
CA LEU A 15 -14.26 11.31 -6.49
C LEU A 15 -12.87 11.93 -6.64
N PHE A 16 -11.80 11.14 -6.48
CA PHE A 16 -10.44 11.66 -6.34
C PHE A 16 -9.62 11.54 -7.62
N SER A 17 -8.92 12.64 -7.94
CA SER A 17 -7.91 12.67 -9.01
C SER A 17 -6.54 12.18 -8.58
N LEU A 18 -6.24 12.27 -7.27
CA LEU A 18 -5.00 11.83 -6.66
C LEU A 18 -5.34 11.22 -5.30
N ILE A 19 -4.84 10.01 -5.04
CA ILE A 19 -4.86 9.36 -3.74
C ILE A 19 -3.41 9.00 -3.37
N TRP A 20 -3.02 9.32 -2.14
CA TRP A 20 -1.71 9.00 -1.57
C TRP A 20 -1.90 8.04 -0.40
N CYS A 21 -1.63 6.75 -0.63
CA CYS A 21 -1.79 5.68 0.35
C CYS A 21 -0.41 5.15 0.76
N SER A 22 0.18 5.80 1.77
CA SER A 22 1.55 5.54 2.22
C SER A 22 1.54 4.88 3.59
N HIS A 23 2.08 3.66 3.67
CA HIS A 23 2.21 2.92 4.93
C HIS A 23 0.88 2.71 5.67
N VAL A 24 -0.13 2.25 4.92
CA VAL A 24 -1.48 2.00 5.44
C VAL A 24 -1.86 0.52 5.31
N LEU A 25 -1.65 -0.08 4.12
CA LEU A 25 -2.20 -1.39 3.80
C LEU A 25 -1.60 -2.51 4.65
N GLU A 26 -0.40 -2.36 5.19
CA GLU A 26 0.26 -3.36 6.04
C GLU A 26 -0.43 -3.52 7.42
N HIS A 27 -1.31 -2.58 7.76
CA HIS A 27 -2.12 -2.57 8.98
C HIS A 27 -3.54 -3.09 8.77
N ILE A 28 -3.98 -3.30 7.52
CA ILE A 28 -5.39 -3.60 7.20
C ILE A 28 -5.59 -5.11 7.07
N GLU A 29 -6.41 -5.75 7.90
CA GLU A 29 -6.63 -7.20 7.85
C GLU A 29 -7.18 -7.68 6.49
N ASP A 30 -8.14 -6.96 5.91
CA ASP A 30 -8.63 -7.19 4.54
C ASP A 30 -8.09 -6.11 3.58
N ASP A 31 -6.86 -6.30 3.12
CA ASP A 31 -6.22 -5.36 2.20
C ASP A 31 -6.92 -5.30 0.84
N ARG A 32 -7.53 -6.40 0.40
CA ARG A 32 -8.28 -6.45 -0.86
C ARG A 32 -9.52 -5.56 -0.80
N LEU A 33 -10.22 -5.54 0.33
CA LEU A 33 -11.35 -4.63 0.51
C LEU A 33 -10.89 -3.16 0.52
N ALA A 34 -9.78 -2.85 1.21
CA ALA A 34 -9.20 -1.50 1.16
C ALA A 34 -8.76 -1.08 -0.24
N MET A 35 -8.08 -1.96 -0.98
CA MET A 35 -7.71 -1.72 -2.38
C MET A 35 -8.96 -1.50 -3.26
N SER A 36 -10.04 -2.26 -3.01
CA SER A 36 -11.32 -2.10 -3.74
C SER A 36 -11.95 -0.74 -3.48
N GLU A 37 -11.92 -0.27 -2.23
CA GLU A 37 -12.39 1.07 -1.89
C GLU A 37 -11.52 2.17 -2.52
N LEU A 38 -10.19 2.01 -2.50
CA LEU A 38 -9.27 2.91 -3.20
C LEU A 38 -9.59 2.98 -4.70
N PHE A 39 -9.85 1.84 -5.35
CA PHE A 39 -10.26 1.78 -6.76
C PHE A 39 -11.62 2.44 -7.00
N ARG A 40 -12.59 2.21 -6.12
CA ARG A 40 -13.94 2.76 -6.21
C ARG A 40 -13.91 4.29 -6.16
N VAL A 41 -13.20 4.86 -5.18
CA VAL A 41 -13.13 6.32 -5.00
C VAL A 41 -12.12 7.01 -5.94
N SER A 42 -11.22 6.26 -6.57
CA SER A 42 -10.35 6.78 -7.63
C SER A 42 -11.15 7.00 -8.91
N ARG A 43 -11.01 8.18 -9.52
CA ARG A 43 -11.67 8.50 -10.79
C ARG A 43 -10.93 7.86 -11.98
N PRO A 44 -11.59 7.64 -13.14
CA PRO A 44 -10.90 7.22 -14.36
C PRO A 44 -9.80 8.22 -14.73
N ARG A 45 -8.62 7.71 -15.07
CA ARG A 45 -7.37 8.46 -15.30
C ARG A 45 -6.88 9.26 -14.08
N GLY A 46 -7.41 8.97 -12.89
CA GLY A 46 -6.86 9.41 -11.62
C GLY A 46 -5.62 8.60 -11.25
N LEU A 47 -4.83 9.16 -10.33
CA LEU A 47 -3.61 8.55 -9.83
C LEU A 47 -3.81 8.05 -8.40
N THR A 48 -3.50 6.79 -8.13
CA THR A 48 -3.43 6.25 -6.76
C THR A 48 -2.01 5.76 -6.53
N LEU A 49 -1.29 6.43 -5.64
CA LEU A 49 0.07 6.05 -5.25
C LEU A 49 -0.01 5.20 -3.99
N VAL A 50 0.49 3.98 -4.07
CA VAL A 50 0.57 3.06 -2.93
C VAL A 50 2.04 2.81 -2.59
N MET A 51 2.40 2.94 -1.31
CA MET A 51 3.71 2.58 -0.78
C MET A 51 3.52 1.76 0.49
N VAL A 52 4.22 0.63 0.57
CA VAL A 52 4.23 -0.27 1.73
C VAL A 52 5.66 -0.79 1.92
N PRO A 53 6.02 -1.26 3.12
CA PRO A 53 7.26 -1.98 3.33
C PRO A 53 7.27 -3.31 2.53
N ILE A 54 8.23 -3.47 1.63
CA ILE A 54 8.52 -4.66 0.84
C ILE A 54 9.66 -5.46 1.49
N TYR A 55 9.42 -6.75 1.71
CA TYR A 55 10.36 -7.67 2.36
C TYR A 55 10.79 -8.86 1.47
N GLY A 56 10.35 -8.91 0.22
CA GLY A 56 10.74 -9.94 -0.75
C GLY A 56 9.78 -10.02 -1.93
N GLU A 57 9.75 -11.17 -2.61
CA GLU A 57 8.89 -11.39 -3.78
C GLU A 57 7.43 -11.69 -3.43
N LYS A 58 7.20 -12.38 -2.31
CA LYS A 58 5.89 -12.86 -1.90
C LYS A 58 5.49 -12.31 -0.55
N THR A 59 4.23 -11.91 -0.45
CA THR A 59 3.63 -11.44 0.80
C THR A 59 3.55 -12.59 1.80
N PHE A 60 4.01 -12.33 3.02
CA PHE A 60 3.89 -13.22 4.16
C PHE A 60 2.82 -12.70 5.12
N GLU A 61 1.80 -13.51 5.36
CA GLU A 61 0.72 -13.23 6.31
C GLU A 61 0.28 -14.54 6.99
N ASP A 62 -0.12 -14.46 8.25
CA ASP A 62 -0.66 -15.59 9.02
C ASP A 62 -1.80 -15.09 9.91
N PRO A 63 -3.07 -15.43 9.60
CA PRO A 63 -4.23 -14.93 10.35
C PRO A 63 -4.28 -15.42 11.80
N ARG A 64 -3.44 -16.39 12.18
CA ARG A 64 -3.34 -16.88 13.57
C ARG A 64 -2.51 -15.93 14.45
N VAL A 65 -1.71 -15.03 13.84
CA VAL A 65 -0.88 -14.04 14.53
C VAL A 65 -1.73 -12.82 14.87
N THR A 66 -2.32 -12.83 16.07
CA THR A 66 -3.33 -11.83 16.48
C THR A 66 -2.87 -10.92 17.62
N THR A 67 -1.87 -11.32 18.42
CA THR A 67 -1.39 -10.50 19.54
C THR A 67 -0.35 -9.47 19.08
N PRO A 68 -0.28 -8.27 19.68
CA PRO A 68 0.74 -7.28 19.34
C PRO A 68 2.18 -7.79 19.49
N ALA A 69 2.43 -8.63 20.51
CA ALA A 69 3.74 -9.25 20.72
C ALA A 69 4.11 -10.24 19.61
N ASP A 70 3.16 -11.06 19.16
CA ASP A 70 3.40 -11.98 18.05
C ASP A 70 3.52 -11.21 16.71
N ARG A 71 2.71 -10.17 16.50
CA ARG A 71 2.83 -9.28 15.33
C ARG A 71 4.20 -8.61 15.27
N LEU A 72 4.71 -8.08 16.39
CA LEU A 72 6.06 -7.54 16.45
C LEU A 72 7.12 -8.58 16.07
N LYS A 73 6.97 -9.82 16.55
CA LYS A 73 7.89 -10.93 16.26
C LYS A 73 7.85 -11.38 14.79
N HIS A 74 6.66 -11.47 14.20
CA HIS A 74 6.44 -12.05 12.87
C HIS A 74 6.38 -11.01 11.75
N PHE A 75 5.88 -9.81 12.04
CA PHE A 75 5.60 -8.73 11.08
C PHE A 75 6.39 -7.44 11.37
N LYS A 76 7.37 -7.49 12.28
CA LYS A 76 8.33 -6.41 12.60
C LYS A 76 7.75 -5.16 13.25
N GLN A 77 6.43 -5.06 13.38
CA GLN A 77 5.72 -3.99 14.10
C GLN A 77 4.49 -4.58 14.78
N GLU A 78 4.09 -3.98 15.91
CA GLU A 78 3.05 -4.53 16.78
C GLU A 78 1.63 -4.50 16.17
N ASP A 79 1.41 -3.65 15.18
CA ASP A 79 0.14 -3.44 14.49
C ASP A 79 0.16 -3.83 13.01
N HIS A 80 1.30 -4.28 12.48
CA HIS A 80 1.35 -4.91 11.16
C HIS A 80 0.65 -6.26 11.20
N VAL A 81 -0.06 -6.61 10.12
CA VAL A 81 -0.73 -7.90 9.95
C VAL A 81 -0.10 -8.76 8.86
N ARG A 82 0.86 -8.19 8.12
CA ARG A 82 1.61 -8.87 7.06
C ARG A 82 2.95 -8.18 6.77
N LEU A 83 3.81 -8.91 6.06
CA LEU A 83 4.98 -8.38 5.39
C LEU A 83 4.73 -8.46 3.88
N PHE A 84 4.55 -7.33 3.19
CA PHE A 84 4.30 -7.36 1.76
C PHE A 84 5.53 -7.83 0.98
N GLY A 85 5.27 -8.51 -0.13
CA GLY A 85 6.23 -8.72 -1.19
C GLY A 85 5.84 -7.94 -2.45
N LEU A 86 6.67 -8.03 -3.49
CA LEU A 86 6.39 -7.43 -4.79
C LEU A 86 5.09 -7.94 -5.45
N ASP A 87 4.57 -9.08 -5.00
CA ASP A 87 3.25 -9.60 -5.39
C ASP A 87 2.07 -8.71 -4.99
N ILE A 88 2.24 -7.66 -4.16
CA ILE A 88 1.21 -6.62 -3.96
C ILE A 88 0.81 -5.95 -5.28
N ALA A 89 1.74 -5.82 -6.24
CA ALA A 89 1.41 -5.30 -7.57
C ALA A 89 0.32 -6.14 -8.25
N ASN A 90 0.33 -7.46 -8.03
CA ASN A 90 -0.71 -8.34 -8.56
C ASN A 90 -2.02 -8.18 -7.78
N ARG A 91 -1.99 -8.03 -6.45
CA ARG A 91 -3.19 -7.75 -5.65
C ARG A 91 -3.90 -6.46 -6.11
N LEU A 92 -3.13 -5.41 -6.40
CA LEU A 92 -3.64 -4.15 -6.94
C LEU A 92 -4.22 -4.33 -8.34
N ARG A 93 -3.55 -5.08 -9.23
CA ARG A 93 -4.07 -5.41 -10.57
C ARG A 93 -5.34 -6.23 -10.52
N ASP A 94 -5.44 -7.20 -9.61
CA ASP A 94 -6.64 -8.04 -9.42
C ASP A 94 -7.87 -7.21 -9.04
N THR A 95 -7.66 -6.03 -8.43
CA THR A 95 -8.73 -5.08 -8.08
C THR A 95 -9.25 -4.31 -9.30
N GLY A 96 -8.49 -4.28 -10.40
CA GLY A 96 -8.82 -3.57 -11.63
C GLY A 96 -7.93 -2.37 -11.95
N PHE A 97 -6.92 -2.08 -11.12
CA PHE A 97 -5.93 -1.06 -11.45
C PHE A 97 -4.98 -1.53 -12.56
N GLU A 98 -4.61 -0.60 -13.44
CA GLU A 98 -3.34 -0.68 -14.15
C GLU A 98 -2.23 -0.25 -13.19
N VAL A 99 -1.13 -1.01 -13.12
CA VAL A 99 -0.07 -0.78 -12.11
C VAL A 99 1.30 -0.72 -12.76
N GLU A 100 1.93 0.44 -12.64
CA GLU A 100 3.35 0.67 -12.90
C GLU A 100 4.11 0.69 -11.57
N VAL A 101 5.23 -0.03 -11.49
CA VAL A 101 6.08 -0.05 -10.30
C VAL A 101 7.27 0.86 -10.57
N LEU A 102 7.29 2.00 -9.89
CA LEU A 102 8.44 2.90 -9.90
C LEU A 102 9.40 2.46 -8.79
N SER A 103 10.70 2.64 -9.02
CA SER A 103 11.73 2.43 -7.99
C SER A 103 12.57 3.69 -7.83
N VAL A 104 13.00 3.95 -6.60
CA VAL A 104 13.97 5.00 -6.27
C VAL A 104 15.41 4.55 -6.48
N ASP A 105 15.65 3.30 -6.89
CA ASP A 105 16.97 2.81 -7.24
C ASP A 105 17.56 3.64 -8.40
N GLY A 106 18.80 4.10 -8.20
CA GLY A 106 19.49 4.98 -9.16
C GLY A 106 19.25 6.47 -8.95
N MET A 107 18.37 6.87 -8.02
CA MET A 107 18.29 8.27 -7.57
C MET A 107 19.50 8.65 -6.71
N PRO A 108 19.93 9.94 -6.72
CA PRO A 108 20.99 10.41 -5.83
C PRO A 108 20.64 10.18 -4.36
N GLU A 109 21.59 9.70 -3.57
CA GLU A 109 21.41 9.43 -2.13
C GLU A 109 20.95 10.67 -1.36
N GLU A 110 21.47 11.86 -1.71
CA GLU A 110 21.05 13.13 -1.12
C GLU A 110 19.54 13.38 -1.32
N GLU A 111 19.01 13.05 -2.50
CA GLU A 111 17.58 13.23 -2.79
C GLU A 111 16.72 12.21 -2.07
N THR A 112 17.12 10.93 -2.07
CA THR A 112 16.36 9.88 -1.37
C THR A 112 16.32 10.13 0.13
N LEU A 113 17.41 10.62 0.73
CA LEU A 113 17.43 11.04 2.14
C LEU A 113 16.56 12.28 2.37
N ARG A 114 16.68 13.32 1.54
CA ARG A 114 15.91 14.56 1.67
C ARG A 114 14.39 14.33 1.62
N TYR A 115 13.94 13.40 0.78
CA TYR A 115 12.51 13.12 0.57
C TYR A 115 12.01 11.92 1.38
N GLY A 116 12.83 11.31 2.25
CA GLY A 116 12.41 10.19 3.10
C GLY A 116 12.21 8.87 2.35
N LEU A 117 12.81 8.72 1.17
CA LEU A 117 12.72 7.54 0.29
C LEU A 117 13.90 6.57 0.46
N ALA A 118 14.82 6.85 1.38
CA ALA A 118 16.00 6.03 1.63
C ALA A 118 15.71 4.78 2.50
N TYR A 119 14.44 4.46 2.77
CA TYR A 119 14.11 3.33 3.62
C TYR A 119 14.36 2.00 2.86
N PRO A 120 15.17 1.07 3.38
CA PRO A 120 15.58 -0.11 2.62
C PRO A 120 14.42 -1.00 2.17
N SER A 121 13.34 -1.03 2.95
CA SER A 121 12.12 -1.77 2.62
C SER A 121 11.06 -0.94 1.91
N THR A 122 11.29 0.33 1.57
CA THR A 122 10.28 1.17 0.89
C THR A 122 10.93 1.90 -0.28
N LYS A 123 11.29 1.14 -1.32
CA LYS A 123 11.91 1.71 -2.52
C LYS A 123 10.93 1.80 -3.69
N GLU A 124 9.90 0.97 -3.64
CA GLU A 124 8.90 0.82 -4.67
C GLU A 124 7.72 1.76 -4.42
N ILE A 125 7.28 2.42 -5.49
CA ILE A 125 6.04 3.20 -5.51
C ILE A 125 5.14 2.52 -6.54
N PHE A 126 4.02 1.99 -6.08
CA PHE A 126 3.02 1.37 -6.94
C PHE A 126 2.09 2.47 -7.46
N MET A 127 2.36 2.90 -8.68
CA MET A 127 1.57 3.89 -9.38
C MET A 127 0.39 3.22 -10.07
N CYS A 128 -0.81 3.46 -9.53
CA CYS A 128 -2.03 2.79 -9.95
C CYS A 128 -2.95 3.76 -10.70
N THR A 129 -3.46 3.33 -11.85
CA THR A 129 -4.43 4.09 -12.65
C THR A 129 -5.68 3.27 -12.94
N LYS A 130 -6.82 3.95 -12.99
CA LYS A 130 -8.12 3.37 -13.37
C LYS A 130 -8.45 3.75 -14.81
N SER A 131 -8.75 2.78 -15.65
CA SER A 131 -9.13 3.00 -17.05
C SER A 131 -10.51 3.68 -17.18
#